data_AF-A0AAW8XY41-F1
#
_entry.id   AF-A0AAW8XY41-F1
#
_cell.length_a   1.000
_cell.length_b   1.000
_cell.length_c   1.000
_cell.angle_alpha   90.00
_cell.angle_beta   90.00
_cell.angle_gamma   90.00
#
_symmetry.space_group_name_H-M   'P 1'
#
loop_
_entity.id
_entity.type
_entity.pdbx_description
1 polymer ?
#
loop_
_entity_poly.entity_id
_entity_poly.type
_entity_poly.pdbx_seq_one_letter_code
_entity_poly.pdbx_strand_id
1 'polypeptide(L)'
;MKIEMVVPLPVEDSGLQHSIARFHNFNMDSKRQDKARFFRREPVVIVNPETKAKVLRYAMGNPGGLSITKGAIALDYDAVDALGVRFKGAVELEVRRAKRWEVWQWFWNHRDQSVQLSIKMGVVGTVLGVLGFLTGLAPYLLG
;
A
#
# COMPACT_ATOMS: atom_id res chain seq x y z
N MET A 1 8.70 -11.72 1.96
CA MET A 1 8.25 -12.87 1.15
C MET A 1 8.77 -12.68 -0.26
N LYS A 2 9.42 -13.69 -0.84
CA LYS A 2 9.84 -13.65 -2.23
C LYS A 2 8.69 -14.06 -3.15
N ILE A 3 8.58 -13.39 -4.29
CA ILE A 3 7.58 -13.64 -5.32
C ILE A 3 8.31 -13.89 -6.63
N GLU A 4 7.92 -14.96 -7.29
CA GLU A 4 8.58 -15.50 -8.48
C GLU A 4 7.80 -15.19 -9.76
N MET A 5 6.51 -14.86 -9.63
CA MET A 5 5.62 -14.67 -10.77
C MET A 5 4.56 -13.62 -10.49
N VAL A 6 4.27 -12.78 -11.49
CA VAL A 6 3.17 -11.81 -11.45
C VAL A 6 2.06 -12.22 -12.41
N VAL A 7 0.85 -12.30 -11.88
CA VAL A 7 -0.39 -12.59 -12.61
C VAL A 7 -1.18 -11.28 -12.75
N PRO A 8 -1.89 -11.06 -13.87
CA PRO A 8 -2.75 -9.88 -14.00
C PRO A 8 -3.93 -9.95 -13.01
N LEU A 9 -4.21 -8.82 -12.37
CA LEU A 9 -5.44 -8.64 -11.60
C LEU A 9 -6.66 -8.54 -12.56
N PRO A 10 -7.85 -9.01 -12.16
CA PRO A 10 -9.08 -8.74 -12.89
C PRO A 10 -9.37 -7.24 -12.96
N VAL A 11 -10.09 -6.80 -13.99
CA VAL A 11 -10.37 -5.38 -14.22
C VAL A 11 -11.19 -4.79 -13.07
N GLU A 12 -12.05 -5.59 -12.44
CA GLU A 12 -12.92 -5.20 -11.33
C GLU A 12 -12.15 -4.87 -10.06
N ASP A 13 -10.97 -5.46 -9.88
CA ASP A 13 -10.09 -5.20 -8.74
C ASP A 13 -8.96 -4.21 -9.10
N SER A 14 -8.83 -3.86 -10.37
CA SER A 14 -7.71 -3.07 -10.90
C SER A 14 -7.92 -1.57 -10.72
N GLY A 15 -6.82 -0.85 -10.63
CA GLY A 15 -6.80 0.62 -10.63
C GLY A 15 -6.33 1.23 -9.31
N LEU A 16 -5.92 2.49 -9.41
CA LEU A 16 -5.33 3.27 -8.31
C LEU A 16 -6.25 3.37 -7.08
N GLN A 17 -7.57 3.42 -7.28
CA GLN A 17 -8.53 3.55 -6.19
C GLN A 17 -8.59 2.30 -5.30
N HIS A 18 -8.39 1.11 -5.89
CA HIS A 18 -8.41 -0.14 -5.15
C HIS A 18 -7.04 -0.45 -4.57
N SER A 19 -5.97 -0.23 -5.35
CA SER A 19 -4.58 -0.49 -4.94
C SER A 19 -4.42 -1.87 -4.28
N ILE A 20 -5.01 -2.91 -4.87
CA ILE A 20 -5.03 -4.27 -4.31
C ILE A 20 -3.83 -5.09 -4.83
N ALA A 21 -3.25 -5.88 -3.94
CA ALA A 21 -2.38 -7.00 -4.30
C ALA A 21 -3.01 -8.30 -3.81
N ARG A 22 -3.31 -9.22 -4.73
CA ARG A 22 -3.91 -10.51 -4.38
C ARG A 22 -2.84 -11.58 -4.21
N PHE A 23 -2.94 -12.32 -3.10
CA PHE A 23 -2.05 -13.40 -2.74
C PHE A 23 -2.80 -14.73 -2.73
N HIS A 24 -2.07 -15.83 -2.85
CA HIS A 24 -2.62 -17.15 -2.57
C HIS A 24 -3.10 -17.22 -1.10
N ASN A 25 -4.24 -17.88 -0.87
CA ASN A 25 -4.90 -17.91 0.45
C ASN A 25 -4.03 -18.52 1.55
N PHE A 26 -3.05 -19.36 1.19
CA PHE A 26 -2.03 -19.86 2.13
C PHE A 26 -1.14 -18.76 2.73
N ASN A 27 -1.00 -17.60 2.10
CA ASN A 27 -0.18 -16.51 2.62
C ASN A 27 -1.02 -15.47 3.38
N MET A 28 -2.34 -15.68 3.45
CA MET A 28 -3.29 -14.78 4.09
C MET A 28 -3.80 -15.36 5.40
N ASP A 29 -3.92 -14.51 6.40
CA ASP A 29 -4.62 -14.81 7.64
C ASP A 29 -5.74 -13.79 7.89
N SER A 30 -6.99 -14.25 7.79
CA SER A 30 -8.17 -13.44 8.08
C SER A 30 -8.43 -13.28 9.57
N LYS A 31 -7.94 -14.21 10.41
CA LYS A 31 -8.17 -14.20 11.86
C LYS A 31 -7.16 -13.34 12.63
N ARG A 32 -6.10 -12.87 11.95
CA ARG A 32 -5.04 -12.01 12.50
C ARG A 32 -4.29 -12.63 13.68
N GLN A 33 -4.12 -13.95 13.66
CA GLN A 33 -3.45 -14.73 14.69
C GLN A 33 -1.99 -14.99 14.33
N ASP A 34 -1.69 -15.24 13.05
CA ASP A 34 -0.36 -15.61 12.58
C ASP A 34 0.36 -14.41 11.94
N LYS A 35 1.42 -13.93 12.60
CA LYS A 35 2.24 -12.81 12.13
C LYS A 35 3.16 -13.19 10.96
N ALA A 36 3.38 -14.46 10.69
CA ALA A 36 4.16 -14.90 9.53
C ALA A 36 3.37 -14.69 8.21
N ARG A 37 2.04 -14.65 8.28
CA ARG A 37 1.13 -14.41 7.16
C ARG A 37 0.75 -12.94 7.05
N PHE A 38 0.20 -12.54 5.90
CA PHE A 38 -0.36 -11.21 5.72
C PHE A 38 -1.80 -11.14 6.20
N PHE A 39 -2.19 -10.04 6.83
CA PHE A 39 -3.58 -9.84 7.21
C PHE A 39 -4.38 -9.24 6.06
N ARG A 40 -5.66 -9.58 5.99
CA ARG A 40 -6.55 -9.00 4.98
C ARG A 40 -6.63 -7.47 5.16
N ARG A 41 -6.46 -6.74 4.06
CA ARG A 41 -6.38 -5.27 3.99
C ARG A 41 -5.16 -4.67 4.71
N GLU A 42 -4.14 -5.47 5.01
CA GLU A 42 -2.89 -4.94 5.53
C GLU A 42 -2.11 -4.24 4.40
N PRO A 43 -1.57 -3.03 4.64
CA PRO A 43 -0.73 -2.38 3.66
C PRO A 43 0.59 -3.12 3.54
N VAL A 44 0.95 -3.47 2.31
CA VAL A 44 2.19 -4.13 1.93
C VAL A 44 2.96 -3.28 0.95
N VAL A 45 4.29 -3.34 1.07
CA VAL A 45 5.21 -2.76 0.09
C VAL A 45 5.79 -3.91 -0.72
N ILE A 46 5.68 -3.77 -2.02
CA ILE A 46 6.27 -4.66 -3.00
C ILE A 46 7.47 -3.92 -3.56
N VAL A 47 8.64 -4.54 -3.47
CA VAL A 47 9.91 -3.98 -3.89
C VAL A 47 10.47 -4.84 -5.01
N ASN A 48 10.85 -4.20 -6.10
CA ASN A 48 11.73 -4.83 -7.07
C ASN A 48 13.18 -4.57 -6.62
N PRO A 49 13.95 -5.59 -6.18
CA PRO A 49 15.33 -5.41 -5.74
C PRO A 49 16.28 -5.02 -6.87
N GLU A 50 15.96 -5.33 -8.13
CA GLU A 50 16.76 -4.97 -9.31
C GLU A 50 16.65 -3.48 -9.61
N THR A 51 15.42 -2.96 -9.73
CA THR A 51 15.16 -1.56 -10.08
C THR A 51 15.09 -0.63 -8.86
N LYS A 52 15.04 -1.19 -7.65
CA LYS A 52 14.72 -0.50 -6.39
C LYS A 52 13.34 0.18 -6.36
N ALA A 53 12.51 -0.04 -7.39
CA ALA A 53 11.16 0.48 -7.43
C ALA A 53 10.30 -0.13 -6.33
N LYS A 54 9.37 0.67 -5.81
CA LYS A 54 8.49 0.30 -4.71
C LYS A 54 7.07 0.70 -5.03
N VAL A 55 6.13 -0.21 -4.77
CA VAL A 55 4.70 0.07 -4.84
C VAL A 55 4.02 -0.34 -3.55
N LEU A 56 3.04 0.45 -3.13
CA LEU A 56 2.24 0.18 -1.94
C LEU A 56 0.86 -0.32 -2.38
N ARG A 57 0.43 -1.44 -1.79
CA ARG A 57 -0.83 -2.11 -2.09
C ARG A 57 -1.45 -2.70 -0.83
N TYR A 58 -2.74 -3.00 -0.85
CA TYR A 58 -3.42 -3.72 0.22
C TYR A 58 -3.44 -5.22 -0.06
N ALA A 59 -3.02 -6.02 0.93
CA ALA A 59 -3.02 -7.46 0.81
C ALA A 59 -4.44 -8.04 0.87
N MET A 60 -4.80 -8.80 -0.15
CA MET A 60 -6.09 -9.49 -0.25
C MET A 60 -5.88 -10.96 -0.64
N GLY A 61 -6.79 -11.82 -0.21
CA GLY A 61 -6.81 -13.22 -0.63
C GLY A 61 -7.33 -13.40 -2.06
N ASN A 62 -7.16 -14.62 -2.57
CA ASN A 62 -7.68 -15.04 -3.84
C ASN A 62 -9.20 -15.34 -3.72
N PRO A 63 -10.07 -14.72 -4.54
CA PRO A 63 -11.50 -14.92 -4.50
C PRO A 63 -11.96 -16.24 -5.13
N GLY A 64 -11.06 -17.05 -5.69
CA GLY A 64 -11.36 -18.37 -6.27
C GLY A 64 -11.40 -18.39 -7.80
N GLY A 65 -11.35 -17.23 -8.46
CA GLY A 65 -11.31 -17.09 -9.93
C GLY A 65 -9.92 -16.83 -10.53
N LEU A 66 -8.88 -16.72 -9.69
CA LEU A 66 -7.51 -16.44 -10.12
C LEU A 66 -6.60 -17.64 -9.86
N SER A 67 -5.74 -17.97 -10.81
CA SER A 67 -4.70 -18.99 -10.61
C SER A 67 -3.43 -18.31 -10.07
N ILE A 68 -3.34 -18.17 -8.75
CA ILE A 68 -2.19 -17.57 -8.04
C ILE A 68 -1.53 -18.68 -7.23
N THR A 69 -0.30 -19.06 -7.54
CA THR A 69 0.46 -20.04 -6.76
C THR A 69 1.01 -19.44 -5.46
N LYS A 70 1.57 -20.27 -4.57
CA LYS A 70 2.13 -19.80 -3.28
C LYS A 70 3.23 -18.74 -3.44
N GLY A 71 3.99 -18.79 -4.52
CA GLY A 71 5.04 -17.82 -4.85
C GLY A 71 4.62 -16.76 -5.87
N ALA A 72 3.34 -16.70 -6.23
CA ALA A 72 2.82 -15.71 -7.18
C ALA A 72 2.04 -14.61 -6.46
N ILE A 73 1.97 -13.46 -7.11
CA ILE A 73 1.15 -12.32 -6.72
C ILE A 73 0.33 -11.88 -7.92
N ALA A 74 -0.90 -11.43 -7.71
CA ALA A 74 -1.64 -10.73 -8.74
C ALA A 74 -1.62 -9.21 -8.50
N LEU A 75 -1.30 -8.46 -9.55
CA LEU A 75 -1.10 -7.01 -9.53
C LEU A 75 -1.78 -6.33 -10.73
N ASP A 76 -2.15 -5.07 -10.52
CA ASP A 76 -2.67 -4.17 -11.54
C ASP A 76 -1.56 -3.73 -12.50
N TYR A 77 -1.96 -3.29 -13.69
CA TYR A 77 -1.02 -2.86 -14.74
C TYR A 77 -0.10 -1.73 -14.27
N ASP A 78 -0.65 -0.76 -13.52
CA ASP A 78 0.11 0.37 -12.97
C ASP A 78 1.22 -0.07 -12.01
N ALA A 79 0.97 -1.10 -11.19
CA ALA A 79 1.99 -1.63 -10.29
C ALA A 79 3.09 -2.37 -11.05
N VAL A 80 2.71 -3.13 -12.08
CA VAL A 80 3.65 -3.87 -12.91
C VAL A 80 4.57 -2.93 -13.69
N ASP A 81 3.99 -1.89 -14.28
CA ASP A 81 4.73 -0.81 -14.94
C ASP A 81 5.67 -0.08 -13.96
N ALA A 82 5.14 0.35 -12.80
CA ALA A 82 5.94 1.04 -11.79
C ALA A 82 7.07 0.17 -11.21
N LEU A 83 6.87 -1.15 -11.11
CA LEU A 83 7.91 -2.10 -10.69
C LEU A 83 8.91 -2.44 -11.81
N GLY A 84 8.59 -2.11 -13.06
CA GLY A 84 9.39 -2.44 -14.24
C GLY A 84 9.41 -3.94 -14.56
N VAL A 85 8.33 -4.66 -14.25
CA VAL A 85 8.24 -6.12 -14.48
C VAL A 85 7.24 -6.44 -15.58
N ARG A 86 7.19 -7.71 -16.03
CA ARG A 86 6.22 -8.19 -17.02
C ARG A 86 5.34 -9.28 -16.43
N PHE A 87 4.08 -9.33 -16.85
CA PHE A 87 3.18 -10.42 -16.51
C PHE A 87 3.72 -11.76 -17.03
N LYS A 88 3.48 -12.84 -16.26
CA LYS A 88 3.88 -14.22 -16.60
C LYS A 88 5.39 -14.43 -16.81
N GLY A 89 6.22 -13.42 -16.54
CA GLY A 89 7.67 -13.56 -16.48
C GLY A 89 8.14 -14.07 -15.12
N ALA A 90 9.32 -14.70 -15.10
CA ALA A 90 10.05 -14.93 -13.86
C ALA A 90 10.51 -13.57 -13.32
N VAL A 91 10.21 -13.30 -12.06
CA VAL A 91 10.59 -12.07 -11.35
C VAL A 91 11.17 -12.44 -10.00
N GLU A 92 12.01 -11.58 -9.41
CA GLU A 92 12.38 -11.70 -8.01
C GLU A 92 11.84 -10.49 -7.25
N LEU A 93 10.58 -10.50 -6.86
CA LEU A 93 9.99 -9.40 -6.08
C LEU A 93 10.01 -9.72 -4.59
N GLU A 94 10.26 -8.70 -3.76
CA GLU A 94 10.16 -8.81 -2.32
C GLU A 94 8.90 -8.11 -1.81
N VAL A 95 8.04 -8.87 -1.13
CA VAL A 95 6.85 -8.35 -0.47
C VAL A 95 7.05 -8.34 1.02
N ARG A 96 6.82 -7.20 1.64
CA ARG A 96 6.84 -7.04 3.10
C ARG A 96 5.72 -6.13 3.56
N ARG A 97 5.46 -6.16 4.88
CA ARG A 97 4.51 -5.24 5.51
C ARG A 97 5.03 -3.80 5.39
N ALA A 98 4.12 -2.88 5.11
CA ALA A 98 4.45 -1.46 5.03
C ALA A 98 4.71 -0.91 6.43
N LYS A 99 5.78 -0.12 6.57
CA LYS A 99 6.00 0.65 7.81
C LYS A 99 5.03 1.83 7.83
N ARG A 100 4.66 2.31 9.02
CA ARG A 100 3.73 3.46 9.17
C ARG A 100 4.20 4.69 8.40
N TRP A 101 5.50 4.98 8.40
CA TRP A 101 6.06 6.11 7.67
C TRP A 101 5.97 5.93 6.14
N GLU A 102 6.06 4.71 5.63
CA GLU A 102 5.92 4.44 4.18
C GLU A 102 4.50 4.68 3.72
N VAL A 103 3.53 4.27 4.53
CA VAL A 103 2.12 4.57 4.30
C VAL A 103 1.91 6.07 4.28
N TRP A 104 2.46 6.79 5.25
CA TRP A 104 2.33 8.25 5.33
C TRP A 104 2.97 8.97 4.14
N GLN A 105 4.19 8.58 3.76
CA GLN A 105 4.89 9.11 2.59
C GLN A 105 4.11 8.82 1.30
N TRP A 106 3.50 7.64 1.19
CA TRP A 106 2.70 7.28 0.02
C TRP A 106 1.46 8.17 -0.11
N PHE A 107 0.80 8.46 1.01
CA PHE A 107 -0.33 9.40 1.03
C PHE A 107 0.08 10.84 0.74
N TRP A 108 1.25 11.27 1.23
CA TRP A 108 1.78 12.60 0.96
C TRP A 108 2.16 12.81 -0.51
N ASN A 109 2.64 11.75 -1.17
CA ASN A 109 3.04 11.73 -2.58
C ASN A 109 2.05 10.94 -3.45
N HIS A 110 0.78 10.92 -3.04
CA HIS A 110 -0.24 10.11 -3.71
C HIS A 110 -0.43 10.60 -5.16
N ARG A 111 -0.59 9.66 -6.11
CA ARG A 111 -0.64 9.96 -7.55
C ARG A 111 -1.92 10.70 -7.94
N ASP A 112 -3.01 10.45 -7.23
CA ASP A 112 -4.25 11.25 -7.33
C ASP A 112 -4.08 12.59 -6.62
N GLN A 113 -4.16 13.66 -7.39
CA GLN A 113 -4.01 15.04 -6.92
C GLN A 113 -5.08 15.43 -5.90
N SER A 114 -6.30 14.90 -6.01
CA SER A 114 -7.40 15.23 -5.09
C SER A 114 -7.12 14.71 -3.68
N VAL A 115 -6.64 13.46 -3.59
CA VAL A 115 -6.20 12.85 -2.34
C VAL A 115 -4.99 13.59 -1.78
N GLN A 116 -4.00 13.90 -2.62
CA GLN A 116 -2.81 14.62 -2.20
C GLN A 116 -3.15 16.00 -1.62
N LEU A 117 -4.02 16.76 -2.29
CA LEU A 117 -4.45 18.08 -1.86
C LEU A 117 -5.21 18.00 -0.53
N SER A 118 -6.13 17.04 -0.40
CA SER A 118 -6.91 16.85 0.83
C SER A 118 -6.01 16.59 2.04
N ILE A 119 -4.97 15.77 1.88
CA ILE A 119 -4.03 15.45 2.94
C ILE A 119 -3.18 16.66 3.31
N LYS A 120 -2.67 17.41 2.31
CA LYS A 120 -1.92 18.64 2.54
C LYS A 120 -2.78 19.68 3.27
N MET A 121 -4.03 19.87 2.85
CA MET A 121 -4.98 20.78 3.50
C MET A 121 -5.30 20.36 4.93
N GLY A 122 -5.48 19.06 5.18
CA GLY A 122 -5.68 18.54 6.54
C GLY A 122 -4.49 18.82 7.46
N VAL A 123 -3.26 18.69 6.95
CA VAL A 123 -2.05 19.01 7.71
C VAL A 123 -1.94 20.52 7.97
N VAL A 124 -2.18 21.36 6.97
CA VAL A 124 -2.20 22.82 7.15
C VAL A 124 -3.24 23.23 8.20
N GLY A 125 -4.46 22.68 8.12
CA GLY A 125 -5.52 22.95 9.09
C GLY A 125 -5.14 22.52 10.51
N THR A 126 -4.50 21.35 10.66
CA THR A 126 -4.02 20.88 11.96
C THR A 126 -2.98 21.81 12.56
N VAL A 127 -2.01 22.26 11.75
CA VAL A 127 -0.96 23.18 12.20
C VAL A 127 -1.56 24.52 12.64
N LEU A 128 -2.46 25.10 11.83
CA LEU A 128 -3.13 26.34 12.16
C LEU A 128 -4.01 26.21 13.42
N GLY A 129 -4.69 25.07 13.60
CA GLY A 129 -5.48 24.78 14.79
C GLY A 129 -4.63 24.70 16.07
N VAL A 130 -3.48 24.03 16.02
CA VAL A 130 -2.54 23.97 17.14
C VAL A 130 -1.98 25.35 17.48
N LEU A 131 -1.58 26.13 16.47
CA LEU A 131 -1.11 27.50 16.68
C LEU A 131 -2.20 28.37 17.32
N GLY A 132 -3.42 28.34 16.80
CA GLY A 132 -4.56 29.06 17.36
C GLY A 132 -4.84 28.68 18.81
N PHE A 133 -4.81 27.38 19.12
CA PHE A 133 -4.98 26.88 20.47
C PHE A 133 -3.89 27.38 21.44
N LEU A 134 -2.63 27.32 21.03
CA LEU A 134 -1.51 27.83 21.83
C LEU A 134 -1.59 29.34 22.06
N THR A 135 -1.92 30.12 21.02
CA THR A 135 -2.11 31.56 21.15
C THR A 135 -3.30 31.92 22.05
N GLY A 136 -4.35 31.08 22.06
CA GLY A 136 -5.50 31.26 22.94
C GLY A 136 -5.22 30.89 24.40
N LEU A 137 -4.31 29.94 24.66
CA LEU A 137 -3.86 29.58 26.01
C LEU A 137 -2.81 30.54 26.58
N ALA A 138 -2.01 31.18 25.73
CA ALA A 138 -0.93 32.05 26.16
C ALA A 138 -1.36 33.13 27.19
N PRO A 139 -2.51 33.82 27.04
CA PRO A 139 -2.99 34.79 28.04
C PRO A 139 -3.30 34.18 29.41
N TYR A 140 -3.68 32.90 29.48
CA TYR A 140 -4.01 32.21 30.73
C TYR A 140 -2.79 31.57 31.41
N LEU A 141 -1.70 31.36 30.66
CA LEU A 141 -0.46 30.76 31.17
C LEU A 141 0.61 31.81 31.49
N LEU A 142 0.55 32.98 30.85
CA LEU A 142 1.48 34.10 31.04
C LEU A 142 0.87 35.27 31.82
N GLY A 143 -0.40 35.14 32.25
CA GLY A 143 -1.13 36.09 33.10
C GLY A 143 -1.28 35.57 34.52
#